data_AF-A0A1U7I824-F1
#
_entry.id   AF-A0A1U7I824-F1
#
_cell.length_a   1.000
_cell.length_b   1.000
_cell.length_c   1.000
_cell.angle_alpha   90.00
_cell.angle_beta   90.00
_cell.angle_gamma   90.00
#
_symmetry.space_group_name_H-M   'P 1'
#
loop_
_entity.id
_entity.type
_entity.pdbx_description
1 polymer ?
#
loop_
_entity_poly.entity_id
_entity_poly.type
_entity_poly.pdbx_seq_one_letter_code
_entity_poly.pdbx_strand_id
1 'polypeptide(L)' 'MINPDSFEDDEVSFYNGELIRQPRQRWTLEEKFELLDTHPMFTGRCPECEMPYPKYYRPAVHWDCPFCDWKDETV' A
#
# COMPACT_ATOMS: atom_id res chain seq x y z
N MET A 1 17.84 4.08 -34.83
CA MET A 1 17.42 2.72 -34.46
C MET A 1 16.86 2.82 -33.07
N ILE A 2 15.53 2.77 -32.91
CA ILE A 2 14.86 2.89 -31.61
C ILE A 2 14.69 1.46 -31.08
N ASN A 3 15.19 1.18 -29.87
CA ASN A 3 15.08 -0.13 -29.23
C ASN A 3 13.60 -0.40 -28.89
N PRO A 4 13.06 -1.59 -29.20
CA PRO A 4 11.64 -1.93 -28.96
C PRO A 4 11.31 -2.34 -27.52
N ASP A 5 12.21 -2.10 -26.55
CA ASP A 5 12.03 -2.50 -25.15
C ASP A 5 11.40 -1.40 -24.27
N SER A 6 11.12 -0.22 -24.83
CA SER A 6 10.50 0.90 -24.11
C SER A 6 8.97 0.82 -24.19
N PHE A 7 8.38 -0.24 -23.64
CA PHE A 7 6.97 -0.22 -23.22
C PHE A 7 6.92 0.03 -21.71
N GLU A 8 7.40 1.21 -21.31
CA GLU A 8 7.03 1.80 -20.02
C GLU A 8 5.75 2.59 -20.26
N ASP A 9 4.62 1.88 -20.40
CA ASP A 9 3.29 2.49 -20.35
C ASP A 9 3.06 3.01 -18.93
N ASP A 10 3.68 4.14 -18.59
CA ASP A 10 3.14 5.07 -17.61
C ASP A 10 1.72 5.40 -18.10
N GLU A 11 0.69 4.82 -17.47
CA GLU A 11 -0.70 5.13 -17.82
C GLU A 11 -0.95 6.62 -17.48
N VAL A 12 -0.90 7.45 -18.52
CA VAL A 12 -1.12 8.88 -18.41
C VAL A 12 -2.63 9.13 -18.38
N SER A 13 -3.12 9.69 -17.27
CA SER A 13 -4.52 10.05 -17.09
C SER A 13 -4.70 11.57 -17.08
N PHE A 14 -5.85 12.07 -17.55
CA PHE A 14 -6.19 13.49 -17.44
C PHE A 14 -7.22 13.69 -16.32
N TYR A 15 -6.92 14.60 -15.38
CA TYR A 15 -7.84 14.98 -14.32
C TYR A 15 -7.82 16.49 -14.12
N ASN A 16 -9.00 17.13 -14.13
CA ASN A 16 -9.15 18.59 -14.03
C ASN A 16 -8.32 19.39 -15.05
N GLY A 17 -8.09 18.85 -16.25
CA GLY A 17 -7.26 19.47 -17.28
C GLY A 17 -5.75 19.33 -17.06
N GLU A 18 -5.32 18.66 -15.99
CA GLU A 18 -3.92 18.36 -15.70
C GLU A 18 -3.59 16.91 -16.08
N LEU A 19 -2.37 16.71 -16.59
CA LEU A 19 -1.84 15.41 -16.96
C LEU A 19 -1.24 14.75 -15.71
N ILE A 20 -1.90 13.72 -15.21
CA ILE A 20 -1.49 12.94 -14.04
C ILE A 20 -0.83 11.66 -14.53
N ARG A 21 0.41 11.43 -14.11
CA ARG A 21 1.06 10.12 -14.25
C ARG A 21 0.59 9.25 -13.10
N GLN A 22 -0.07 8.15 -13.41
CA GLN A 22 -0.37 7.18 -12.36
C GLN A 22 0.95 6.62 -11.84
N PRO A 23 1.20 6.62 -10.52
CA PRO A 23 2.35 5.94 -9.98
C PRO A 23 2.28 4.47 -10.40
N ARG A 24 3.41 3.91 -10.84
CA ARG A 24 3.49 2.49 -11.21
C ARG A 24 2.85 1.66 -10.10
N GLN A 25 1.74 1.04 -10.44
CA GLN A 25 0.99 0.22 -9.52
C GLN A 25 1.85 -0.99 -9.15
N ARG A 26 2.42 -0.96 -7.94
CA ARG A 26 3.24 -2.05 -7.41
C ARG A 26 2.41 -3.29 -7.10
N TRP A 27 1.13 -3.10 -6.77
CA TRP A 27 0.22 -4.15 -6.33
C TRP A 27 -0.82 -4.44 -7.41
N THR A 28 -1.05 -5.73 -7.64
CA THR A 28 -2.23 -6.23 -8.35
C THR A 28 -3.51 -5.86 -7.59
N LEU A 29 -4.66 -6.01 -8.24
CA LEU A 29 -5.94 -5.74 -7.61
C LEU A 29 -6.18 -6.68 -6.40
N GLU A 30 -5.77 -7.95 -6.51
CA GLU A 30 -5.90 -8.96 -5.45
C GLU A 30 -5.05 -8.58 -4.24
N GLU A 31 -3.78 -8.21 -4.43
CA GLU A 31 -2.88 -7.77 -3.35
C GLU A 31 -3.41 -6.51 -2.65
N LYS A 32 -4.08 -5.61 -3.37
CA LYS A 32 -4.75 -4.46 -2.74
C LYS A 32 -5.90 -4.88 -1.84
N PHE A 33 -6.70 -5.85 -2.28
CA PHE A 33 -7.78 -6.37 -1.45
C PHE A 33 -7.21 -7.06 -0.20
N GLU A 34 -6.14 -7.85 -0.35
CA GLU A 34 -5.45 -8.45 0.79
C GLU A 34 -4.94 -7.39 1.76
N LEU A 35 -4.37 -6.28 1.28
CA LEU A 35 -3.95 -5.17 2.14
C LEU A 35 -5.12 -4.56 2.91
N LEU A 36 -6.27 -4.34 2.27
CA LEU A 36 -7.46 -3.80 2.94
C LEU A 36 -7.99 -4.71 4.04
N ASP A 37 -7.88 -6.03 3.85
CA ASP A 37 -8.41 -7.02 4.78
C ASP A 37 -7.41 -7.44 5.87
N THR A 38 -6.11 -7.24 5.68
CA THR A 38 -5.07 -7.71 6.60
C THR A 38 -4.29 -6.60 7.29
N HIS A 39 -4.12 -5.44 6.66
CA HIS A 39 -3.19 -4.44 7.15
C HIS A 39 -3.76 -3.69 8.38
N PRO A 40 -2.98 -3.53 9.47
CA PRO A 40 -3.43 -2.87 10.70
C PRO A 40 -3.98 -1.45 10.52
N MET A 41 -3.51 -0.74 9.48
CA MET A 41 -4.04 0.58 9.12
C MET A 41 -5.54 0.57 8.81
N PHE A 42 -6.06 -0.52 8.24
CA PHE A 42 -7.46 -0.65 7.88
C PHE A 42 -8.25 -1.48 8.90
N THR A 43 -7.64 -2.55 9.42
CA THR A 43 -8.32 -3.49 10.33
C THR A 43 -8.23 -3.09 11.81
N GLY A 44 -7.22 -2.28 12.17
CA GLY A 44 -6.88 -1.96 13.55
C GLY A 44 -6.34 -3.16 14.35
N ARG A 45 -5.98 -4.26 13.70
CA ARG A 45 -5.50 -5.50 14.34
C ARG A 45 -4.25 -6.01 13.65
N CYS A 46 -3.41 -6.71 14.41
CA CYS A 46 -2.25 -7.40 13.86
C CYS A 46 -2.70 -8.60 13.00
N PRO A 47 -2.16 -8.79 11.78
CA PRO A 47 -2.53 -9.93 10.94
C PRO A 47 -2.05 -11.28 11.52
N GLU A 48 -0.93 -11.29 12.25
CA GLU A 48 -0.39 -12.52 12.85
C GLU A 48 -1.06 -12.92 14.17
N CYS A 49 -1.16 -12.01 15.15
CA CYS A 49 -1.64 -12.33 16.50
C CYS A 49 -3.04 -11.81 16.81
N GLU A 50 -3.70 -11.15 15.86
CA GLU A 50 -5.04 -10.54 15.97
C GLU A 50 -5.23 -9.51 17.11
N MET A 51 -4.15 -9.18 17.82
CA MET A 51 -4.18 -8.23 18.90
C MET A 51 -4.53 -6.83 18.37
N PRO A 52 -5.40 -6.09 19.07
CA PRO A 52 -5.80 -4.76 18.64
C PRO A 52 -4.63 -3.78 18.79
N TYR A 53 -4.44 -2.91 17.79
CA TYR A 53 -3.53 -1.78 17.93
C TYR A 53 -4.14 -0.74 18.88
N PRO A 54 -3.33 -0.10 19.73
CA PRO A 54 -3.81 1.01 20.54
C PRO A 54 -4.40 2.08 19.61
N LYS A 55 -5.57 2.60 19.97
CA LYS A 55 -6.16 3.72 19.23
C LYS A 55 -5.31 4.96 19.46
N TYR A 56 -4.35 5.21 18.58
CA TYR A 56 -3.54 6.40 18.64
C TYR A 56 -4.32 7.60 18.07
N TYR A 57 -4.20 8.77 18.71
CA TYR A 57 -4.79 10.02 18.25
C TYR A 57 -4.21 10.48 16.89
N ARG A 58 -3.05 9.95 16.50
CA ARG A 58 -2.41 10.16 15.20
C ARG A 58 -2.11 8.80 14.55
N PRO A 59 -2.25 8.67 13.23
CA PRO A 59 -1.84 7.47 12.53
C PRO A 59 -0.36 7.20 12.81
N ALA A 60 -0.04 5.96 13.16
CA ALA A 60 1.34 5.55 13.39
C ALA A 60 2.12 5.59 12.07
N VAL A 61 3.37 6.05 12.13
CA VAL A 61 4.28 6.04 10.97
C VAL A 61 4.77 4.62 10.68
N HIS A 62 4.84 3.78 11.70
CA HIS A 62 5.22 2.38 11.63
C HIS A 62 4.14 1.53 12.31
N TRP A 63 3.72 0.46 11.66
CA TRP A 63 2.69 -0.45 12.18
C TRP A 63 3.30 -1.69 12.84
N ASP A 64 4.40 -1.56 13.57
CA ASP A 64 5.00 -2.71 14.26
C ASP A 64 4.10 -3.24 15.36
N CYS A 65 3.90 -4.55 15.42
CA CYS A 65 3.07 -5.15 16.45
C CYS A 65 3.81 -5.15 17.80
N PRO A 66 3.21 -4.66 18.90
CA PRO A 66 3.84 -4.70 20.22
C PRO A 66 3.72 -6.06 20.92
N PHE A 67 2.95 -7.00 20.35
CA PHE A 67 2.63 -8.31 20.95
C PHE A 67 3.27 -9.49 20.22
N CYS A 68 3.74 -9.31 18.99
CA CYS A 68 4.44 -10.33 18.21
C CYS A 68 5.51 -9.69 17.31
N ASP A 69 6.26 -10.52 16.58
CA ASP A 69 7.35 -10.07 15.70
C ASP A 69 6.88 -9.52 14.33
N TRP A 70 5.59 -9.29 14.14
CA TRP A 70 5.08 -8.73 12.89
C TRP A 70 5.49 -7.26 12.75
N LYS A 71 6.02 -6.91 11.57
CA LYS A 71 6.47 -5.56 11.20
C LYS A 71 5.93 -5.22 9.83
N ASP A 72 5.53 -3.98 9.67
CA ASP A 72 5.12 -3.48 8.38
C ASP A 72 6.35 -3.13 7.54
N GLU A 73 6.64 -3.96 6.54
CA GLU A 73 7.73 -3.73 5.58
C GLU A 73 7.28 -2.95 4.34
N THR A 74 6.06 -2.40 4.33
CA THR A 74 5.58 -1.57 3.23
C THR A 74 6.14 -0.14 3.32
N VAL A 75 7.24 0.10 2.60
CA VAL A 75 7.78 1.43 2.29
C VAL A 75 7.61 1.79 0.82
#